data_AF-A0A258TA64-F1
#
_entry.id   AF-A0A258TA64-F1
#
_cell.length_a   1.000
_cell.length_b   1.000
_cell.length_c   1.000
_cell.angle_alpha   90.00
_cell.angle_beta   90.00
_cell.angle_gamma   90.00
#
_symmetry.space_group_name_H-M   'P 1'
#
loop_
_entity.id
_entity.type
_entity.pdbx_description
1 polymer ?
#
loop_
_entity_poly.entity_id
_entity_poly.type
_entity_poly.pdbx_seq_one_letter_code
_entity_poly.pdbx_strand_id
1 'polypeptide(L)' 'MRARGLSGDGTPLVWTKRPTCGATTRNGGKCKLHVLPGKFRCRMHGGLSTGPRTPEGKARISEANRIRWTAWRAKRA' A
#
# COMPACT_ATOMS: atom_id res chain seq x y z
N MET A 1 -7.42 -8.52 -4.78
CA MET A 1 -6.66 -8.26 -3.54
C MET A 1 -7.65 -8.30 -2.36
N ARG A 2 -7.54 -9.25 -1.42
CA ARG A 2 -8.53 -9.43 -0.33
C ARG A 2 -8.27 -8.48 0.85
N ALA A 3 -9.29 -7.77 1.33
CA ALA A 3 -9.22 -6.90 2.50
C ALA A 3 -8.63 -7.63 3.73
N ARG A 4 -7.75 -6.97 4.50
CA ARG A 4 -7.10 -7.53 5.70
C ARG A 4 -7.59 -6.83 6.97
N GLY A 5 -7.50 -7.51 8.11
CA GLY A 5 -7.85 -6.92 9.40
C GLY A 5 -9.36 -6.74 9.62
N LEU A 6 -10.18 -7.45 8.85
CA LEU A 6 -11.63 -7.52 9.00
C LEU A 6 -12.02 -8.97 9.35
N SER A 7 -13.09 -9.14 10.13
CA SER A 7 -13.75 -10.43 10.35
C SER A 7 -14.61 -10.84 9.15
N GLY A 8 -15.22 -12.02 9.21
CA GLY A 8 -16.04 -12.56 8.12
C GLY A 8 -17.27 -11.72 7.80
N ASP A 9 -17.81 -11.02 8.79
CA ASP A 9 -18.92 -10.06 8.70
C ASP A 9 -18.49 -8.66 8.21
N GLY A 10 -17.18 -8.45 7.96
CA GLY A 10 -16.65 -7.16 7.52
C GLY A 10 -16.38 -6.16 8.65
N THR A 11 -16.65 -6.49 9.91
CA THR A 11 -16.30 -5.61 11.03
C THR A 11 -14.79 -5.60 11.29
N PRO A 12 -14.21 -4.51 11.83
CA PRO A 12 -12.79 -4.48 12.16
C PRO A 12 -12.43 -5.49 13.23
N LEU A 13 -11.43 -6.35 12.96
CA LEU A 13 -10.86 -7.21 14.01
C LEU A 13 -10.32 -6.34 15.16
N VAL A 14 -10.33 -6.87 16.38
CA VAL A 14 -9.61 -6.25 17.50
C VAL A 14 -8.14 -6.09 17.17
N TRP A 15 -7.49 -5.04 17.71
CA TRP A 15 -6.14 -4.63 17.32
C TRP A 15 -5.13 -5.79 17.32
N THR A 16 -5.12 -6.60 18.38
CA THR A 16 -4.20 -7.74 18.57
C THR A 16 -4.38 -8.87 17.56
N LYS A 17 -5.59 -9.04 17.00
CA LYS A 17 -5.90 -10.08 16.00
C LYS A 17 -5.68 -9.61 14.56
N ARG A 18 -5.37 -8.33 14.33
CA ARG A 18 -5.10 -7.83 12.97
C ARG A 18 -3.77 -8.39 12.47
N PRO A 19 -3.64 -8.75 11.20
CA PRO A 19 -2.36 -9.19 10.66
C PRO A 19 -1.37 -8.03 10.61
N THR A 20 -0.08 -8.35 10.62
CA THR A 20 0.99 -7.35 10.49
C THR A 20 1.08 -6.80 9.07
N CYS A 21 1.69 -5.62 8.94
CA CYS A 21 1.86 -4.89 7.69
C CYS A 21 2.83 -5.59 6.73
N GLY A 22 3.96 -6.07 7.23
CA GLY A 22 4.96 -6.81 6.45
C GLY A 22 5.65 -6.01 5.34
N ALA A 23 5.50 -4.68 5.28
CA ALA A 23 6.28 -3.84 4.37
C ALA A 23 7.76 -3.86 4.78
N THR A 24 8.68 -3.76 3.83
CA THR A 24 10.10 -3.59 4.13
C THR A 24 10.31 -2.20 4.75
N THR A 25 10.89 -2.15 5.95
CA THR A 25 11.23 -0.91 6.63
C THR A 25 12.51 -0.32 6.07
N ARG A 26 12.84 0.92 6.46
CA ARG A 26 14.10 1.57 6.08
C ARG A 26 15.34 0.77 6.48
N ASN A 27 15.27 0.01 7.58
CA ASN A 27 16.36 -0.82 8.09
C ASN A 27 16.37 -2.24 7.47
N GLY A 28 15.63 -2.47 6.38
CA GLY A 28 15.57 -3.77 5.67
C GLY A 28 14.68 -4.85 6.32
N GLY A 29 14.26 -4.67 7.58
CA GLY A 29 13.36 -5.59 8.27
C GLY A 29 11.90 -5.53 7.80
N LYS A 30 11.05 -6.46 8.28
CA LYS A 30 9.61 -6.45 8.01
C LYS A 30 8.84 -5.64 9.05
N CYS A 31 7.91 -4.80 8.60
CA CYS A 31 7.09 -3.96 9.47
C CYS A 31 6.16 -4.82 10.34
N LYS A 32 6.34 -4.71 11.66
CA LYS A 32 5.56 -5.45 12.68
C LYS A 32 4.25 -4.75 13.08
N LEU A 33 4.03 -3.49 12.67
CA LEU A 33 2.77 -2.79 12.94
C LEU A 33 1.59 -3.50 12.30
N HIS A 34 0.43 -3.47 12.95
CA HIS A 34 -0.81 -4.02 12.41
C HIS A 34 -1.32 -3.20 11.21
N VAL A 35 -1.99 -3.88 10.28
CA VAL A 35 -2.67 -3.22 9.16
C VAL A 35 -3.84 -2.36 9.65
N LEU A 36 -4.19 -1.34 8.89
CA LEU A 36 -5.48 -0.68 9.07
C LEU A 36 -6.61 -1.62 8.61
N PRO A 37 -7.79 -1.59 9.25
CA PRO A 37 -8.94 -2.39 8.83
C PRO A 37 -9.26 -2.18 7.36
N GLY A 38 -9.42 -3.27 6.63
CA GLY A 38 -9.70 -3.26 5.19
C GLY A 38 -8.51 -2.87 4.30
N LYS A 39 -7.35 -2.56 4.87
CA LYS A 39 -6.15 -2.13 4.13
C LYS A 39 -5.06 -3.19 4.18
N PHE A 40 -4.15 -3.14 3.20
CA PHE A 40 -3.02 -4.06 3.13
C PHE A 40 -1.86 -3.68 4.03
N ARG A 41 -1.74 -2.40 4.39
CA ARG A 41 -0.57 -1.83 5.06
C ARG A 41 -0.99 -1.02 6.29
N CYS A 42 -0.03 -0.78 7.18
CA CYS A 42 -0.22 0.08 8.33
C CYS A 42 -0.18 1.56 7.94
N ARG A 43 -0.49 2.44 8.91
CA ARG A 43 -0.47 3.89 8.73
C ARG A 43 0.84 4.46 8.18
N MET A 44 1.97 3.83 8.50
CA MET A 44 3.31 4.31 8.09
C MET A 44 3.74 3.84 6.71
N HIS A 45 3.11 2.79 6.17
CA HIS A 45 3.48 2.19 4.89
C HIS A 45 2.33 2.32 3.87
N GLY A 46 1.63 3.45 3.89
CA GLY A 46 0.61 3.80 2.91
C GLY A 46 -0.81 3.30 3.22
N GLY A 47 -1.06 2.71 4.39
CA GLY A 47 -2.41 2.29 4.78
C GLY A 47 -3.42 3.45 4.85
N LEU A 48 -2.95 4.67 5.15
CA LEU A 48 -3.77 5.89 5.14
C LEU A 48 -3.91 6.51 3.75
N SER A 49 -3.12 6.04 2.77
CA SER A 49 -3.24 6.55 1.40
C SER A 49 -4.56 6.10 0.80
N THR A 50 -5.23 7.03 0.16
CA THR A 50 -6.52 6.81 -0.51
C THR A 50 -6.35 6.71 -2.03
N GLY A 51 -5.12 6.89 -2.52
CA GLY A 51 -4.81 7.00 -3.94
C GLY A 51 -5.38 8.27 -4.57
N PRO A 52 -5.09 8.50 -5.87
CA PRO A 52 -5.73 9.58 -6.62
C PRO A 52 -7.23 9.29 -6.78
N ARG A 53 -8.06 10.24 -6.36
CA ARG A 53 -9.52 10.13 -6.47
C ARG A 53 -10.07 10.74 -7.75
N THR A 54 -9.38 11.72 -8.33
CA THR A 54 -9.83 12.42 -9.55
C THR A 54 -9.23 11.80 -10.82
N PRO A 55 -9.90 11.95 -11.98
CA PRO A 55 -9.35 11.52 -13.27
C PRO A 55 -7.97 12.13 -13.58
N GLU A 56 -7.79 13.41 -13.30
CA GLU A 56 -6.55 14.16 -13.56
C GLU A 56 -5.42 13.63 -12.67
N GLY A 57 -5.72 13.33 -11.40
CA GLY A 57 -4.77 12.72 -10.48
C GLY A 57 -4.32 11.33 -10.91
N LYS A 58 -5.27 10.53 -11.44
CA LYS A 58 -4.96 9.21 -12.01
C LYS A 58 -4.08 9.33 -13.26
N ALA A 59 -4.41 10.25 -14.16
CA ALA A 59 -3.64 10.52 -15.37
C ALA A 59 -2.20 10.94 -15.04
N ARG A 60 -2.03 11.88 -14.09
CA ARG A 60 -0.71 12.35 -13.64
C ARG A 60 0.17 11.23 -13.11
N ILE A 61 -0.38 10.37 -12.24
CA ILE A 61 0.39 9.24 -11.66
C ILE A 61 0.69 8.17 -12.71
N SER A 62 -0.24 7.92 -13.64
CA SER A 62 0.00 7.00 -14.76
C SER A 62 1.17 7.48 -15.62
N GLU A 63 1.16 8.76 -16.01
CA GLU A 63 2.21 9.33 -16.85
C GLU A 63 3.57 9.34 -16.15
N ALA A 64 3.61 9.77 -14.88
CA ALA A 64 4.84 9.71 -14.09
C ALA A 64 5.44 8.28 -14.00
N ASN A 65 4.58 7.25 -13.91
CA ASN A 65 5.05 5.87 -13.94
C ASN A 65 5.61 5.48 -15.30
N ARG A 66 4.96 5.86 -16.41
CA ARG A 66 5.46 5.57 -17.77
C ARG A 66 6.84 6.17 -17.99
N ILE A 67 7.00 7.45 -17.69
CA ILE A 67 8.29 8.17 -17.81
C ILE A 67 9.39 7.45 -17.01
N ARG A 68 9.10 7.10 -15.74
CA ARG A 68 10.06 6.40 -14.87
C ARG A 68 10.48 5.05 -15.47
N TRP A 69 9.54 4.27 -15.99
CA TRP A 69 9.83 2.95 -16.57
C TRP A 69 10.59 3.05 -17.89
N THR A 70 10.26 4.02 -18.76
CA THR A 70 11.02 4.29 -19.99
C THR A 70 12.47 4.63 -19.65
N ALA A 71 12.70 5.54 -18.71
CA ALA A 71 14.05 5.89 -18.26
C ALA A 71 14.80 4.70 -17.65
N TRP A 72 14.13 3.85 -16.86
CA TRP A 72 14.74 2.64 -16.31
C TRP A 72 15.14 1.63 -17.39
N ARG A 73 14.31 1.44 -18.43
CA ARG A 73 14.61 0.54 -19.56
C ARG A 73 15.79 1.05 -20.38
N ALA A 74 15.82 2.35 -20.70
CA ALA A 74 16.91 2.96 -21.45
C ALA A 74 18.27 2.80 -20.75
N LYS A 75 18.30 2.87 -19.41
CA LYS A 75 19.52 2.63 -18.61
C LYS A 75 20.00 1.17 -18.60
N ARG A 76 19.20 0.22 -19.09
CA ARG A 76 19.48 -1.22 -19.08
C ARG A 76 19.60 -1.83 -20.47
N ALA A 77 19.39 -1.02 -21.52
CA ALA A 77 19.76 -1.35 -22.89
C ALA A 77 21.26 -1.05 -23.07
#